data_AF-A0A5C8LEB2-F1
#
_entry.id   AF-A0A5C8LEB2-F1
#
_cell.length_a   1.000
_cell.length_b   1.000
_cell.length_c   1.000
_cell.angle_alpha   90.00
_cell.angle_beta   90.00
_cell.angle_gamma   90.00
#
_symmetry.space_group_name_H-M   'P 1'
#
loop_
_entity.id
_entity.type
_entity.pdbx_description
1 polymer ?
#
loop_
_entity_poly.entity_id
_entity_poly.type
_entity_poly.pdbx_seq_one_letter_code
_entity_poly.pdbx_strand_id
1 'polypeptide(L)'
;MASNELKVASSNTHFENILSFYMDDKTPDEIKLQRLSDTDKELKKRWEAAFVGMLEWRSPEQVKKMLMETFGISQATAYRDIQRCEMLFGSFKRFDKEAHRYISYERKSKLLQLALKDKNYELAAKIDKEMDKLLGLHEMDSPIDLEKIAAQDYDIIISKKNEKLIQQILAGGAVNMNVNSDTLEIDFEEINSVEDEQED
;
A
#
# COMPACT_ATOMS: atom_id res chain seq x y z
N MET A 1 4.14 27.27 29.00
CA MET A 1 3.61 26.39 27.95
C MET A 1 4.40 26.70 26.69
N ALA A 2 5.31 25.80 26.29
CA ALA A 2 6.14 25.99 25.11
C ALA A 2 5.29 25.64 23.88
N SER A 3 4.87 26.64 23.14
CA SER A 3 4.24 26.49 21.83
C SER A 3 5.27 25.85 20.90
N ASN A 4 5.12 24.56 20.65
CA ASN A 4 5.94 23.82 19.71
C ASN A 4 5.53 24.26 18.30
N GLU A 5 6.17 25.31 17.78
CA GLU A 5 6.04 25.72 16.39
C GLU A 5 6.55 24.57 15.52
N LEU A 6 5.61 23.84 14.89
CA LEU A 6 5.90 22.96 13.78
C LEU A 6 6.63 23.79 12.71
N LYS A 7 7.95 23.62 12.63
CA LYS A 7 8.73 24.05 11.47
C LYS A 7 8.16 23.33 10.26
N VAL A 8 7.27 24.00 9.52
CA VAL A 8 6.81 23.55 8.21
C VAL A 8 8.05 23.52 7.33
N ALA A 9 8.58 22.31 7.15
CA ALA A 9 9.70 22.04 6.27
C ALA A 9 9.37 22.65 4.90
N SER A 10 10.27 23.50 4.40
CA SER A 10 10.18 24.28 3.16
C SER A 10 9.23 23.68 2.12
N SER A 11 7.95 24.00 2.22
CA SER A 11 6.99 23.57 1.23
C SER A 11 7.22 24.41 -0.01
N ASN A 12 7.16 23.78 -1.20
CA ASN A 12 7.29 24.54 -2.43
C ASN A 12 6.03 25.41 -2.57
N THR A 13 6.17 26.70 -2.28
CA THR A 13 5.09 27.70 -2.32
C THR A 13 4.29 27.63 -3.62
N HIS A 14 4.97 27.45 -4.76
CA HIS A 14 4.32 27.31 -6.07
C HIS A 14 3.41 26.07 -6.16
N PHE A 15 3.80 24.95 -5.57
CA PHE A 15 2.99 23.73 -5.57
C PHE A 15 1.74 23.89 -4.69
N GLU A 16 1.88 24.48 -3.50
CA GLU A 16 0.76 24.74 -2.61
C GLU A 16 -0.24 25.74 -3.19
N ASN A 17 0.25 26.78 -3.87
CA ASN A 17 -0.60 27.74 -4.58
C ASN A 17 -1.43 27.04 -5.64
N ILE A 18 -0.80 26.20 -6.48
CA ILE A 18 -1.48 25.43 -7.52
C ILE A 18 -2.42 24.38 -6.92
N LEU A 19 -2.04 23.73 -5.82
CA LEU A 19 -2.92 22.78 -5.12
C LEU A 19 -4.16 23.49 -4.55
N SER A 20 -3.98 24.66 -3.94
CA SER A 20 -5.09 25.46 -3.40
C SER A 20 -6.06 25.89 -4.50
N PHE A 21 -5.58 26.13 -5.71
CA PHE A 21 -6.41 26.40 -6.89
C PHE A 21 -7.38 25.24 -7.18
N TYR A 22 -6.92 23.98 -7.10
CA TYR A 22 -7.77 22.80 -7.36
C TYR A 22 -8.65 22.40 -6.16
N MET A 23 -8.28 22.78 -4.94
CA MET A 23 -9.03 22.47 -3.72
C MET A 23 -10.17 23.46 -3.45
N ASP A 24 -10.12 24.66 -4.01
CA ASP A 24 -11.18 25.67 -3.84
C ASP A 24 -12.33 25.40 -4.82
N ASP A 25 -13.31 24.61 -4.41
CA ASP A 25 -14.51 24.31 -5.22
C ASP A 25 -15.54 25.46 -5.23
N LYS A 26 -15.38 26.47 -4.38
CA LYS A 26 -16.43 27.47 -4.13
C LYS A 26 -16.29 28.72 -4.97
N THR A 27 -15.07 29.06 -5.38
CA THR A 27 -14.83 30.24 -6.20
C THR A 27 -14.91 29.91 -7.70
N PRO A 28 -15.34 30.86 -8.56
CA PRO A 28 -15.22 30.71 -10.01
C PRO A 28 -13.75 30.69 -10.47
N ASP A 29 -13.43 29.87 -11.48
CA ASP A 29 -12.06 29.65 -11.94
C ASP A 29 -11.35 30.91 -12.43
N GLU A 30 -12.08 31.85 -13.02
CA GLU A 30 -11.54 33.14 -13.48
C GLU A 30 -10.92 33.96 -12.34
N ILE A 31 -11.55 33.93 -11.16
CA ILE A 31 -11.08 34.66 -9.97
C ILE A 31 -9.88 33.94 -9.36
N LYS A 32 -9.86 32.61 -9.39
CA LYS A 32 -8.72 31.81 -8.91
C LYS A 32 -7.48 32.05 -9.77
N LEU A 33 -7.66 32.12 -11.09
CA LEU A 33 -6.56 32.35 -12.04
C LEU A 33 -5.91 33.73 -11.84
N GLN A 34 -6.68 34.75 -11.49
CA GLN A 34 -6.15 36.08 -11.19
C GLN A 34 -5.30 36.13 -9.92
N ARG A 35 -5.51 35.22 -8.96
CA ARG A 35 -4.73 35.14 -7.71
C ARG A 35 -3.37 34.46 -7.90
N LEU A 36 -3.20 33.68 -8.97
CA LEU A 36 -1.93 33.03 -9.28
C LEU A 36 -0.93 34.02 -9.89
N SER A 37 0.32 33.92 -9.46
CA SER A 37 1.46 34.56 -10.14
C SER A 37 1.57 34.04 -11.59
N ASP A 38 2.13 34.83 -12.49
CA ASP A 38 2.34 34.42 -13.89
C ASP A 38 3.26 33.19 -14.01
N THR A 39 4.22 33.06 -13.09
CA THR A 39 5.05 31.85 -12.95
C THR A 39 4.22 30.61 -12.61
N ASP A 40 3.21 30.77 -11.75
CA ASP A 40 2.39 29.66 -11.26
C ASP A 40 1.40 29.25 -12.35
N LYS A 41 0.90 30.20 -13.14
CA LYS A 41 0.09 29.92 -14.33
C LYS A 41 0.86 29.10 -15.36
N GLU A 42 2.13 29.44 -15.59
CA GLU A 42 2.99 28.70 -16.53
C GLU A 42 3.30 27.29 -16.01
N LEU A 43 3.62 27.15 -14.72
CA LEU A 43 3.82 25.84 -14.08
C LEU A 43 2.55 24.99 -14.15
N LYS A 44 1.40 25.56 -13.81
CA LYS A 44 0.09 24.89 -13.90
C LYS A 44 -0.14 24.37 -15.33
N LYS A 45 0.07 25.21 -16.35
CA LYS A 45 -0.11 24.83 -17.76
C LYS A 45 0.82 23.69 -18.16
N ARG A 46 2.08 23.69 -17.70
CA ARG A 46 3.03 22.59 -17.94
C ARG A 46 2.57 21.29 -17.27
N TRP A 47 2.09 21.36 -16.04
CA TRP A 47 1.63 20.18 -15.29
C TRP A 47 0.34 19.63 -15.89
N GLU A 48 -0.57 20.47 -16.36
CA GLU A 48 -1.77 20.05 -17.10
C GLU A 48 -1.41 19.40 -18.44
N ALA A 49 -0.43 19.95 -19.18
CA ALA A 49 0.05 19.31 -20.40
C ALA A 49 0.71 17.95 -20.13
N ALA A 50 1.47 17.83 -19.04
CA ALA A 50 2.03 16.57 -18.59
C ALA A 50 0.92 15.56 -18.26
N PHE A 51 -0.13 15.99 -17.55
CA PHE A 51 -1.29 15.20 -17.19
C PHE A 51 -2.02 14.67 -18.43
N VAL A 52 -2.32 15.54 -19.39
CA VAL A 52 -2.97 15.15 -20.66
C VAL A 52 -2.09 14.17 -21.43
N GLY A 53 -0.78 14.42 -21.51
CA GLY A 53 0.15 13.49 -22.16
C GLY A 53 0.15 12.09 -21.53
N MET A 54 -0.01 12.00 -20.21
CA MET A 54 -0.11 10.73 -19.50
C MET A 54 -1.47 10.05 -19.69
N LEU A 55 -2.56 10.82 -19.77
CA LEU A 55 -3.90 10.30 -20.09
C LEU A 55 -3.98 9.74 -21.53
N GLU A 56 -3.22 10.32 -22.47
CA GLU A 56 -3.09 9.82 -23.84
C GLU A 56 -2.20 8.56 -23.96
N TRP A 57 -1.92 7.88 -22.85
CA TRP A 57 -1.18 6.62 -22.80
C TRP A 57 0.27 6.70 -23.29
N ARG A 58 0.86 7.89 -23.31
CA ARG A 58 2.29 8.05 -23.62
C ARG A 58 3.14 7.53 -22.45
N SER A 59 4.26 6.90 -22.77
CA SER A 59 5.23 6.52 -21.72
C SER A 59 5.75 7.78 -21.02
N PRO A 60 6.20 7.70 -19.75
CA PRO A 60 6.79 8.85 -19.06
C PRO A 60 7.94 9.50 -19.84
N GLU A 61 8.69 8.69 -20.59
CA GLU A 61 9.78 9.15 -21.45
C GLU A 61 9.28 9.93 -22.68
N GLN A 62 8.17 9.49 -23.27
CA GLN A 62 7.50 10.20 -24.37
C GLN A 62 6.87 11.51 -23.89
N VAL A 63 6.24 11.51 -22.71
CA VAL A 63 5.68 12.73 -22.09
C VAL A 63 6.79 13.74 -21.80
N LYS A 64 7.92 13.28 -21.26
CA LYS A 64 9.10 14.12 -21.03
C LYS A 64 9.59 14.77 -22.31
N LYS A 65 9.73 13.99 -23.40
CA LYS A 65 10.14 14.51 -24.71
C LYS A 65 9.14 15.54 -25.25
N MET A 66 7.83 15.25 -25.15
CA MET A 66 6.78 16.18 -25.54
C MET A 66 6.84 17.50 -24.75
N LEU A 67 7.05 17.44 -23.42
CA LEU A 67 7.19 18.63 -22.58
C LEU A 67 8.42 19.46 -22.96
N MET A 68 9.55 18.81 -23.25
CA MET A 68 10.76 19.48 -23.71
C MET A 68 10.54 20.19 -25.06
N GLU A 69 9.86 19.53 -26.01
CA GLU A 69 9.58 20.10 -27.34
C GLU A 69 8.55 21.24 -27.28
N THR A 70 7.51 21.11 -26.45
CA THR A 70 6.41 22.07 -26.37
C THR A 70 6.79 23.33 -25.60
N PHE A 71 7.56 23.18 -24.51
CA PHE A 71 7.87 24.28 -23.58
C PHE A 71 9.35 24.68 -23.58
N GLY A 72 10.21 24.01 -24.36
CA GLY A 72 11.64 24.35 -24.45
C GLY A 72 12.42 24.14 -23.15
N ILE A 73 11.92 23.30 -22.24
CA ILE A 73 12.50 23.10 -20.90
C ILE A 73 13.58 22.02 -20.88
N SER A 74 14.46 22.08 -19.88
CA SER A 74 15.48 21.05 -19.65
C SER A 74 14.86 19.70 -19.27
N GLN A 75 15.58 18.61 -19.55
CA GLN A 75 15.17 17.25 -19.16
C GLN A 75 14.90 17.14 -17.64
N ALA A 76 15.75 17.77 -16.83
CA ALA A 76 15.62 17.75 -15.37
C ALA A 76 14.39 18.53 -14.87
N THR A 77 13.98 19.57 -15.59
CA THR A 77 12.75 20.32 -15.31
C THR A 77 11.53 19.50 -15.71
N ALA A 78 11.54 18.90 -16.91
CA ALA A 78 10.44 18.05 -17.39
C ALA A 78 10.18 16.86 -16.44
N TYR A 79 11.23 16.24 -15.91
CA TYR A 79 11.10 15.16 -14.93
C TYR A 79 10.46 15.65 -13.61
N ARG A 80 10.87 16.83 -13.13
CA ARG A 80 10.26 17.44 -11.93
C ARG A 80 8.80 17.80 -12.16
N ASP A 81 8.45 18.35 -13.32
CA ASP A 81 7.06 18.68 -13.68
C ASP A 81 6.18 17.43 -13.72
N ILE A 82 6.69 16.33 -14.28
CA ILE A 82 6.03 15.02 -14.26
C ILE A 82 5.78 14.54 -12.81
N GLN A 83 6.78 14.64 -11.93
CA GLN A 83 6.61 14.26 -10.52
C GLN A 83 5.61 15.16 -9.78
N ARG A 84 5.60 16.47 -10.06
CA ARG A 84 4.63 17.41 -9.47
C ARG A 84 3.22 17.13 -9.97
N CYS A 85 3.07 16.80 -11.24
CA CYS A 85 1.82 16.33 -11.83
C CYS A 85 1.32 15.05 -11.14
N GLU A 86 2.17 14.04 -10.93
CA GLU A 86 1.82 12.82 -10.19
C GLU A 86 1.44 13.10 -8.72
N MET A 87 2.06 14.09 -8.08
CA MET A 87 1.73 14.50 -6.72
C MET A 87 0.38 15.23 -6.63
N LEU A 88 0.05 16.02 -7.66
CA LEU A 88 -1.16 16.84 -7.71
C LEU A 88 -2.40 16.03 -8.10
N PHE A 89 -2.29 15.21 -9.15
CA PHE A 89 -3.42 14.47 -9.72
C PHE A 89 -3.43 12.98 -9.35
N GLY A 90 -2.42 12.52 -8.61
CA GLY A 90 -2.23 11.12 -8.26
C GLY A 90 -1.26 10.39 -9.18
N SER A 91 -0.69 9.30 -8.68
CA SER A 91 0.30 8.53 -9.41
C SER A 91 -0.36 7.67 -10.49
N PHE A 92 -0.05 7.92 -11.75
CA PHE A 92 -0.41 7.06 -12.87
C PHE A 92 0.25 5.68 -12.77
N LYS A 93 1.41 5.58 -12.10
CA LYS A 93 2.03 4.26 -11.85
C LYS A 93 1.27 3.41 -10.84
N ARG A 94 0.34 4.00 -10.08
CA ARG A 94 -0.64 3.29 -9.25
C ARG A 94 -1.88 2.89 -10.04
N PHE A 95 -1.84 2.90 -11.38
CA PHE A 95 -2.79 2.11 -12.15
C PHE A 95 -2.75 0.68 -11.61
N ASP A 96 -3.91 0.22 -11.16
CA ASP A 96 -4.11 -1.09 -10.56
C ASP A 96 -3.44 -2.17 -11.44
N LYS A 97 -2.98 -3.28 -10.85
CA LYS A 97 -2.46 -4.41 -11.63
C LYS A 97 -3.45 -4.79 -12.74
N GLU A 98 -4.74 -4.60 -12.45
CA GLU A 98 -5.86 -4.79 -13.39
C GLU A 98 -5.84 -3.83 -14.58
N ALA A 99 -5.48 -2.55 -14.38
CA ALA A 99 -5.37 -1.58 -15.46
C ALA A 99 -4.18 -1.92 -16.38
N HIS A 100 -3.03 -2.30 -15.81
CA HIS A 100 -1.90 -2.79 -16.61
C HIS A 100 -2.21 -4.09 -17.37
N ARG A 101 -2.99 -4.98 -16.75
CA ARG A 101 -3.54 -6.19 -17.39
C ARG A 101 -4.40 -5.80 -18.59
N TYR A 102 -5.35 -4.88 -18.42
CA TYR A 102 -6.22 -4.40 -19.49
C TYR A 102 -5.45 -3.76 -20.66
N ILE A 103 -4.49 -2.87 -20.39
CA ILE A 103 -3.65 -2.23 -21.43
C ILE A 103 -2.86 -3.28 -22.22
N SER A 104 -2.29 -4.26 -21.51
CA SER A 104 -1.51 -5.33 -22.13
C SER A 104 -2.40 -6.24 -22.98
N TYR A 105 -3.63 -6.50 -22.53
CA TYR A 105 -4.64 -7.22 -23.28
C TYR A 105 -5.01 -6.50 -24.58
N GLU A 106 -5.29 -5.19 -24.54
CA GLU A 106 -5.66 -4.42 -25.74
C GLU A 106 -4.51 -4.39 -26.77
N ARG A 107 -3.26 -4.25 -26.31
CA ARG A 107 -2.07 -4.31 -27.17
C ARG A 107 -1.93 -5.67 -27.84
N LYS A 108 -2.09 -6.76 -27.09
CA LYS A 108 -2.02 -8.13 -27.63
C LYS A 108 -3.17 -8.42 -28.59
N SER A 109 -4.37 -7.90 -28.33
CA SER A 109 -5.51 -8.01 -29.25
C SER A 109 -5.22 -7.35 -30.61
N LYS A 110 -4.59 -6.17 -30.62
CA LYS A 110 -4.14 -5.50 -31.86
C LYS A 110 -3.09 -6.34 -32.60
N LEU A 111 -2.13 -6.91 -31.88
CA LEU A 111 -1.11 -7.80 -32.48
C LEU A 111 -1.73 -9.08 -33.05
N LEU A 112 -2.73 -9.65 -32.38
CA LEU A 112 -3.47 -10.81 -32.86
C LEU A 112 -4.20 -10.48 -34.17
N GLN A 113 -4.86 -9.32 -34.25
CA GLN A 113 -5.52 -8.87 -35.49
C GLN A 113 -4.53 -8.71 -36.65
N LEU A 114 -3.32 -8.20 -36.38
CA LEU A 114 -2.27 -8.09 -37.40
C LEU A 114 -1.76 -9.48 -37.83
N ALA A 115 -1.49 -10.37 -36.87
CA ALA A 115 -1.05 -11.74 -37.15
C ALA A 115 -2.09 -12.53 -37.98
N LEU A 116 -3.39 -12.34 -37.69
CA LEU A 116 -4.49 -12.94 -38.45
C LEU A 116 -4.60 -12.36 -39.87
N LYS A 117 -4.38 -11.04 -40.04
CA LYS A 117 -4.32 -10.42 -41.37
C LYS A 117 -3.17 -10.98 -42.21
N ASP A 118 -2.02 -11.22 -41.59
CA ASP A 118 -0.83 -11.80 -42.22
C ASP A 118 -0.91 -13.32 -42.38
N LYS A 119 -2.03 -13.96 -42.01
CA LYS A 119 -2.25 -15.42 -42.00
C LYS A 119 -1.19 -16.21 -41.23
N ASN A 120 -0.55 -15.58 -40.26
CA ASN A 120 0.44 -16.22 -39.40
C ASN A 120 -0.25 -16.84 -38.18
N TYR A 121 -0.80 -18.03 -38.38
CA TYR A 121 -1.57 -18.74 -37.35
C TYR A 121 -0.70 -19.22 -36.17
N GLU A 122 0.58 -19.52 -36.38
CA GLU A 122 1.49 -19.90 -35.30
C GLU A 122 1.74 -18.73 -34.34
N LEU A 123 1.93 -17.52 -34.89
CA LEU A 123 2.08 -16.31 -34.09
C LEU A 123 0.78 -15.96 -33.38
N ALA A 124 -0.37 -16.11 -34.06
CA ALA A 124 -1.69 -15.90 -33.47
C ALA A 124 -1.91 -16.81 -32.25
N ALA A 125 -1.63 -18.11 -32.36
CA ALA A 125 -1.77 -19.06 -31.26
C ALA A 125 -0.84 -18.75 -30.06
N LYS A 126 0.37 -18.22 -30.32
CA LYS A 126 1.27 -17.77 -29.26
C LYS A 126 0.73 -16.55 -28.53
N ILE A 127 0.21 -15.57 -29.27
CA ILE A 127 -0.37 -14.35 -28.69
C ILE A 127 -1.61 -14.71 -27.86
N ASP A 128 -2.46 -15.60 -28.36
CA ASP A 128 -3.67 -16.08 -27.69
C ASP A 128 -3.33 -16.74 -26.33
N LYS A 129 -2.35 -17.64 -26.31
CA LYS A 129 -1.87 -18.26 -25.07
C LYS A 129 -1.29 -17.25 -24.07
N GLU A 130 -0.66 -16.18 -24.54
CA GLU A 130 -0.18 -15.11 -23.67
C GLU A 130 -1.32 -14.24 -23.14
N MET A 131 -2.42 -14.09 -23.90
CA MET A 131 -3.63 -13.41 -23.44
C MET A 131 -4.35 -14.24 -22.35
N ASP A 132 -4.43 -15.56 -22.51
CA ASP A 132 -5.03 -16.46 -21.52
C ASP A 132 -4.29 -16.42 -20.18
N LYS A 133 -2.95 -16.49 -20.23
CA LYS A 133 -2.09 -16.33 -19.05
C LYS A 133 -2.30 -14.98 -18.38
N LEU A 134 -2.44 -13.92 -19.18
CA LEU A 134 -2.60 -12.58 -18.66
C LEU A 134 -3.94 -12.39 -17.95
N LEU A 135 -5.00 -13.09 -18.39
CA LEU A 135 -6.31 -13.10 -17.75
C LEU A 135 -6.40 -14.05 -16.54
N GLY A 136 -5.37 -14.86 -16.29
CA GLY A 136 -5.40 -15.84 -15.20
C GLY A 136 -6.34 -17.01 -15.44
N LEU A 137 -6.79 -17.24 -16.69
CA LEU A 137 -7.71 -18.34 -17.05
C LEU A 137 -7.15 -19.75 -16.77
N HIS A 138 -5.84 -19.84 -16.53
CA HIS A 138 -5.15 -21.07 -16.15
C HIS A 138 -4.92 -21.23 -14.64
N GLU A 139 -5.11 -20.17 -13.84
CA GLU A 139 -5.00 -20.26 -12.39
C GLU A 139 -6.32 -20.82 -11.84
N MET A 140 -6.24 -21.88 -11.05
CA MET A 140 -7.40 -22.38 -10.31
C MET A 140 -7.86 -21.27 -9.36
N ASP A 141 -9.15 -20.91 -9.39
CA ASP A 141 -9.79 -19.94 -8.49
C ASP A 141 -9.83 -20.45 -7.02
N SER A 142 -8.68 -20.80 -6.43
CA SER A 142 -8.59 -21.21 -5.03
C SER A 142 -7.60 -20.31 -4.29
N PRO A 143 -8.08 -19.34 -3.50
CA PRO A 143 -7.23 -18.41 -2.75
C PRO A 143 -6.54 -19.05 -1.53
N ILE A 144 -6.65 -20.36 -1.33
CA ILE A 144 -6.11 -21.05 -0.14
C ILE A 144 -5.22 -22.21 -0.59
N ASP A 145 -3.93 -22.04 -0.33
CA ASP A 145 -2.90 -23.06 -0.50
C ASP A 145 -2.86 -23.94 0.77
N LEU A 146 -3.66 -25.01 0.78
CA LEU A 146 -3.83 -25.88 1.96
C LEU A 146 -2.51 -26.51 2.46
N GLU A 147 -1.52 -26.67 1.58
CA GLU A 147 -0.21 -27.22 1.95
C GLU A 147 0.57 -26.29 2.89
N LYS A 148 0.44 -24.97 2.71
CA LYS A 148 1.09 -23.97 3.58
C LYS A 148 0.45 -23.84 4.96
N ILE A 149 -0.80 -24.25 5.10
CA ILE A 149 -1.48 -24.32 6.39
C ILE A 149 -1.06 -25.59 7.13
N ALA A 150 -0.87 -26.70 6.40
CA ALA A 150 -0.46 -27.97 6.98
C ALA A 150 1.01 -27.98 7.46
N ALA A 151 1.89 -27.17 6.85
CA ALA A 151 3.34 -27.20 7.11
C ALA A 151 3.86 -26.10 8.06
N GLN A 152 3.03 -25.57 8.96
CA GLN A 152 3.51 -24.62 9.98
C GLN A 152 4.01 -25.37 11.22
N ASP A 153 5.32 -25.57 11.28
CA ASP A 153 6.00 -25.96 12.52
C ASP A 153 6.16 -24.72 13.43
N TYR A 154 5.59 -24.80 14.64
CA TYR A 154 5.73 -23.73 15.63
C TYR A 154 6.88 -24.04 16.59
N ASP A 155 8.00 -23.32 16.45
CA ASP A 155 9.09 -23.37 17.41
C ASP A 155 8.74 -22.54 18.66
N ILE A 156 8.20 -23.20 19.68
CA ILE A 156 7.94 -22.57 20.97
C ILE A 156 9.21 -22.69 21.83
N ILE A 157 9.93 -21.58 22.01
CA ILE A 157 11.09 -21.53 22.90
C ILE A 157 10.60 -21.41 24.35
N ILE A 158 10.70 -22.51 25.10
CA ILE A 158 10.28 -22.58 26.50
C ILE A 158 11.52 -22.45 27.41
N SER A 159 11.39 -21.72 28.52
CA SER A 159 12.45 -21.63 29.53
C SER A 159 12.64 -22.96 30.26
N LYS A 160 13.88 -23.33 30.61
CA LYS A 160 14.21 -24.61 31.28
C LYS A 160 13.42 -24.88 32.57
N LYS A 161 12.93 -23.83 33.23
CA LYS A 161 12.08 -23.93 34.43
C LYS A 161 10.67 -24.41 34.08
N ASN A 162 10.13 -23.95 32.96
CA ASN A 162 8.79 -24.30 32.47
C ASN A 162 8.78 -25.64 31.73
N GLU A 163 9.92 -26.06 31.19
CA GLU A 163 10.09 -27.37 30.54
C GLU A 163 9.85 -28.53 31.53
N LYS A 164 10.41 -28.46 32.75
CA LYS A 164 10.17 -29.46 33.80
C LYS A 164 8.72 -29.52 34.23
N LEU A 165 8.05 -28.36 34.29
CA LEU A 165 6.64 -28.26 34.63
C LEU A 165 5.78 -28.91 33.55
N ILE A 166 6.05 -28.63 32.27
CA ILE A 166 5.31 -29.21 31.14
C ILE A 166 5.56 -30.72 31.01
N GLN A 167 6.77 -31.21 31.29
CA GLN A 167 7.06 -32.65 31.36
C GLN A 167 6.29 -33.35 32.48
N GLN A 168 6.10 -32.69 33.63
CA GLN A 168 5.27 -33.22 34.72
C GLN A 168 3.78 -33.21 34.40
N ILE A 169 3.29 -32.19 33.67
CA ILE A 169 1.89 -32.11 33.19
C ILE A 169 1.62 -33.21 32.14
N LEU A 170 2.54 -33.43 31.19
CA LEU A 170 2.43 -34.45 30.15
C LEU A 170 2.53 -35.89 30.69
N ALA A 171 3.24 -36.10 31.81
CA ALA A 171 3.35 -37.39 32.47
C ALA A 171 2.09 -37.82 33.26
N GLY A 172 1.04 -37.00 33.29
CA GLY A 172 -0.31 -37.40 33.73
C GLY A 172 -0.49 -37.52 35.25
N GLY A 173 0.19 -36.70 36.05
CA GLY A 173 0.02 -36.65 37.51
C GLY A 173 -0.29 -35.24 38.03
N ALA A 174 -0.86 -35.15 39.24
CA ALA A 174 -1.19 -33.88 39.90
C ALA A 174 0.07 -32.99 40.03
N VAL A 175 0.02 -31.79 39.44
CA VAL A 175 1.16 -30.88 39.36
C VAL A 175 1.13 -29.92 40.54
N ASN A 176 2.16 -29.98 41.39
CA ASN A 176 2.33 -29.03 42.49
C ASN A 176 2.90 -27.70 41.95
N MET A 177 2.11 -26.64 42.01
CA MET A 177 2.46 -25.31 41.49
C MET A 177 3.28 -24.46 42.46
N ASN A 178 3.53 -24.92 43.70
CA ASN A 178 4.11 -24.11 44.75
C ASN A 178 5.64 -24.32 44.90
N VAL A 179 6.39 -24.08 43.82
CA VAL A 179 7.86 -24.34 43.79
C VAL A 179 8.68 -23.10 44.18
N ASN A 180 8.04 -21.96 44.46
CA ASN A 180 8.73 -20.69 44.71
C ASN A 180 7.98 -19.85 45.76
N SER A 181 8.37 -19.93 47.04
CA SER A 181 8.40 -18.80 47.99
C SER A 181 8.57 -19.33 49.42
N ASP A 182 9.49 -18.72 50.17
CA ASP A 182 9.73 -18.94 51.61
C ASP A 182 8.42 -19.01 52.40
N THR A 183 7.97 -20.22 52.72
CA THR A 183 6.83 -20.46 53.59
C THR A 183 7.34 -20.54 55.03
N LEU A 184 7.02 -19.54 55.83
CA LEU A 184 7.18 -19.57 57.28
C LEU A 184 6.06 -20.44 57.87
N GLU A 185 6.43 -21.55 58.52
CA GLU A 185 5.50 -22.33 59.34
C GLU A 185 5.10 -21.49 60.56
N ILE A 186 3.80 -21.27 60.74
CA ILE A 186 3.24 -20.64 61.93
C ILE A 186 2.49 -21.75 62.67
N ASP A 187 2.86 -22.00 63.93
CA ASP A 187 2.16 -22.97 64.77
C ASP A 187 0.73 -22.48 65.07
N PHE A 188 -0.23 -23.38 64.89
CA PHE A 188 -1.66 -23.13 65.07
C PHE A 188 -2.02 -23.09 66.56
N GLU A 189 -2.48 -21.94 67.06
CA GLU A 189 -3.17 -21.84 68.37
C GLU A 189 -4.69 -21.84 68.16
N GLU A 190 -5.35 -22.82 68.76
CA GLU A 190 -6.80 -23.04 68.70
C GLU A 190 -7.51 -22.04 69.64
N ILE A 191 -8.19 -21.03 69.08
CA ILE A 191 -9.06 -20.13 69.83
C ILE A 191 -10.45 -20.77 69.90
N ASN A 192 -10.84 -21.22 71.10
CA ASN A 192 -12.17 -21.76 71.37
C ASN A 192 -13.26 -20.72 71.10
N SER A 193 -14.20 -21.12 70.26
CA SER A 193 -15.42 -20.45 69.82
C SER A 193 -16.28 -19.90 70.96
N VAL A 194 -16.68 -18.63 70.85
CA VAL A 194 -17.98 -18.17 71.35
C VAL A 194 -18.84 -17.90 70.13
N GLU A 195 -19.96 -18.62 70.12
CA GLU A 195 -21.04 -18.62 69.15
C GLU A 195 -21.55 -17.21 68.87
N ASP A 196 -21.89 -16.92 67.62
CA ASP A 196 -23.05 -16.08 67.29
C ASP A 196 -23.56 -16.54 65.92
N GLU A 197 -24.60 -17.39 65.97
CA GLU A 197 -25.54 -17.57 64.88
C GLU A 197 -26.41 -16.31 64.74
N GLN A 198 -26.92 -16.15 63.51
CA GLN A 198 -28.18 -15.53 63.09
C GLN A 198 -28.08 -14.24 62.28
N GLU A 199 -28.49 -14.43 61.02
CA GLU A 199 -29.05 -13.47 60.10
C GLU A 199 -30.10 -12.58 60.78
N ASP A 200 -29.88 -11.27 60.72
CA ASP A 200 -30.82 -10.23 60.25
C ASP A 200 -30.08 -8.90 60.04
#